data_AF-A0A2H5QGB0-F1
#
_entry.id   AF-A0A2H5QGB0-F1
#
_cell.length_a   1.000
_cell.length_b   1.000
_cell.length_c   1.000
_cell.angle_alpha   90.00
_cell.angle_beta   90.00
_cell.angle_gamma   90.00
#
_symmetry.space_group_name_H-M   'P 1'
#
loop_
_entity.id
_entity.type
_entity.pdbx_description
1 polymer ?
#
loop_
_entity_poly.entity_id
_entity_poly.type
_entity_poly.pdbx_seq_one_letter_code
_entity_poly.pdbx_strand_id
1 'polypeptide(L)'
;MNNFKGFKVPEFIGSLKELRYLNLSGSFFSGTIPQSLGNLTNLLYLDLNNFLDQSNQIGLGWLSGLPSLKYLNLGGADLSKDGAYWLESIRMLRSLVELRLPNCN
;
A
#
# COMPACT_ATOMS: atom_id res chain seq x y z
N MET A 1 -15.00 5.41 9.63
CA MET A 1 -14.59 4.55 8.50
C MET A 1 -15.20 5.12 7.24
N ASN A 2 -14.40 5.26 6.18
CA ASN A 2 -14.92 5.62 4.86
C ASN A 2 -15.21 4.32 4.08
N ASN A 3 -16.25 4.31 3.26
CA ASN A 3 -16.57 3.14 2.43
C ASN A 3 -16.50 3.55 0.95
N PHE A 4 -15.42 3.15 0.28
CA PHE A 4 -15.18 3.42 -1.14
C PHE A 4 -15.33 2.16 -2.01
N LYS A 5 -16.10 1.17 -1.54
CA LYS A 5 -16.42 -0.04 -2.31
C LYS A 5 -16.99 0.33 -3.68
N GLY A 6 -16.49 -0.34 -4.72
CA GLY A 6 -16.81 -0.06 -6.12
C GLY A 6 -15.96 1.03 -6.77
N PHE A 7 -15.22 1.83 -5.99
CA PHE A 7 -14.33 2.87 -6.52
C PHE A 7 -12.88 2.41 -6.50
N LYS A 8 -12.11 2.85 -7.51
CA LYS A 8 -10.65 2.69 -7.54
C LYS A 8 -9.97 3.84 -6.79
N VAL A 9 -8.75 3.62 -6.36
CA VAL A 9 -7.92 4.71 -5.84
C VAL A 9 -7.59 5.67 -6.97
N PRO A 10 -7.87 6.98 -6.82
CA PRO A 10 -7.55 7.96 -7.85
C PRO A 10 -6.04 8.09 -8.10
N GLU A 11 -5.63 8.12 -9.37
CA GLU A 11 -4.21 8.24 -9.73
C GLU A 11 -3.56 9.54 -9.24
N PHE A 12 -4.36 10.61 -9.08
CA PHE A 12 -3.86 11.91 -8.64
C PHE A 12 -3.24 11.87 -7.24
N ILE A 13 -3.52 10.86 -6.42
CA ILE A 13 -2.86 10.75 -5.10
C ILE A 13 -1.34 10.77 -5.26
N GLY A 14 -0.80 10.18 -6.34
CA GLY A 14 0.62 10.19 -6.65
C GLY A 14 1.22 11.57 -6.98
N SER A 15 0.41 12.60 -7.21
CA SER A 15 0.89 13.97 -7.44
C SER A 15 1.15 14.75 -6.14
N LEU A 16 0.73 14.22 -4.99
CA LEU A 16 0.87 14.85 -3.68
C LEU A 16 2.30 14.68 -3.12
N LYS A 17 3.29 15.28 -3.78
CA LYS A 17 4.73 15.05 -3.51
C LYS A 17 5.20 15.41 -2.10
N GLU A 18 4.49 16.28 -1.40
CA GLU A 18 4.79 16.66 -0.01
C GLU A 18 4.11 15.75 1.03
N LEU A 19 3.32 14.76 0.60
CA LEU A 19 2.59 13.88 1.50
C LEU A 19 3.56 13.00 2.31
N ARG A 20 3.46 13.10 3.63
CA ARG A 20 4.28 12.33 4.58
C ARG A 20 3.53 11.20 5.27
N TYR A 21 2.21 11.33 5.38
CA TYR A 21 1.34 10.40 6.07
C TYR A 21 0.11 10.13 5.22
N LEU A 22 -0.15 8.85 4.94
CA LEU A 22 -1.33 8.40 4.22
C LEU A 22 -1.94 7.21 4.96
N ASN A 23 -3.21 7.35 5.35
CA ASN A 23 -3.97 6.28 5.97
C ASN A 23 -5.22 6.02 5.13
N LEU A 24 -5.29 4.84 4.54
CA LEU A 24 -6.43 4.34 3.77
C LEU A 24 -7.05 3.10 4.43
N SER A 25 -6.77 2.91 5.72
CA SER A 25 -7.23 1.74 6.49
C SER A 25 -8.76 1.66 6.50
N GLY A 26 -9.31 0.46 6.27
CA GLY A 26 -10.74 0.19 6.28
C GLY A 26 -11.53 1.00 5.25
N SER A 27 -10.91 1.35 4.12
CA SER A 27 -11.53 2.13 3.04
C SER A 27 -12.24 1.27 1.99
N PHE A 28 -11.94 -0.02 1.92
CA PHE A 28 -12.59 -1.01 1.02
C PHE A 28 -12.63 -0.60 -0.46
N PHE A 29 -11.58 0.05 -0.97
CA PHE A 29 -11.45 0.35 -2.41
C PHE A 29 -11.49 -0.93 -3.24
N SER A 30 -11.99 -0.81 -4.47
CA SER A 30 -11.96 -1.87 -5.47
C SER A 30 -10.85 -1.65 -6.49
N GLY A 31 -10.51 -2.69 -7.26
CA GLY A 31 -9.41 -2.65 -8.22
C GLY A 31 -8.04 -2.78 -7.55
N THR A 32 -7.01 -2.21 -8.18
CA THR A 32 -5.62 -2.29 -7.77
C THR A 32 -5.11 -0.94 -7.25
N ILE A 33 -4.01 -0.98 -6.50
CA ILE A 33 -3.28 0.23 -6.14
C ILE A 33 -2.62 0.80 -7.40
N PRO A 34 -2.83 2.09 -7.73
CA PRO A 34 -2.20 2.70 -8.89
C PRO A 34 -0.68 2.78 -8.70
N GLN A 35 0.08 2.52 -9.76
CA GLN A 35 1.55 2.65 -9.75
C GLN A 35 2.00 4.07 -9.37
N SER A 36 1.15 5.08 -9.62
CA SER A 36 1.41 6.45 -9.21
C SER A 36 1.54 6.60 -7.68
N LEU A 37 1.09 5.65 -6.85
CA LEU A 37 1.35 5.72 -5.41
C LEU A 37 2.86 5.69 -5.09
N GLY A 38 3.64 4.98 -5.92
CA GLY A 38 5.11 4.99 -5.86
C GLY A 38 5.75 6.35 -6.19
N ASN A 39 4.97 7.37 -6.57
CA ASN A 39 5.50 8.72 -6.79
C ASN A 39 5.62 9.53 -5.50
N LEU A 40 5.15 9.03 -4.37
CA LEU A 40 5.14 9.71 -3.07
C LEU A 40 6.50 9.58 -2.36
N THR A 41 7.54 10.18 -2.94
CA THR A 41 8.94 10.01 -2.48
C THR A 41 9.22 10.50 -1.06
N ASN A 42 8.38 11.39 -0.52
CA ASN A 42 8.48 11.90 0.85
C ASN A 42 7.59 11.15 1.86
N LEU A 43 6.88 10.10 1.44
CA LEU A 43 5.97 9.35 2.31
C LEU A 43 6.76 8.60 3.38
N LEU A 44 6.37 8.79 4.64
CA LEU A 44 7.00 8.16 5.80
C LEU A 44 6.12 7.06 6.41
N TYR A 45 4.81 7.24 6.31
CA TYR A 45 3.82 6.36 6.92
C TYR A 45 2.73 6.01 5.90
N LEU A 46 2.48 4.72 5.74
CA LEU A 46 1.42 4.19 4.91
C LEU A 46 0.65 3.08 5.64
N ASP A 47 -0.65 3.29 5.83
CA ASP A 47 -1.55 2.26 6.36
C ASP A 47 -2.61 1.85 5.34
N LEU A 48 -2.55 0.58 4.94
CA LEU A 48 -3.43 -0.10 3.99
C LEU A 48 -4.18 -1.27 4.64
N ASN A 49 -4.33 -1.29 5.97
CA ASN A 49 -5.04 -2.38 6.62
C ASN A 49 -6.52 -2.43 6.18
N ASN A 50 -6.99 -3.56 5.63
CA ASN A 50 -8.34 -3.71 5.05
C ASN A 50 -8.68 -2.59 4.04
N PHE A 51 -7.69 -2.15 3.27
CA PHE A 51 -7.86 -1.08 2.28
C PHE A 51 -8.57 -1.58 1.00
N LEU A 52 -8.37 -2.84 0.59
CA LEU A 52 -9.02 -3.45 -0.58
C LEU A 52 -10.25 -4.29 -0.20
N ASP A 53 -11.26 -4.29 -1.07
CA ASP A 53 -12.29 -5.32 -1.08
C ASP A 53 -11.66 -6.67 -1.44
N GLN A 54 -12.10 -7.75 -0.78
CA GLN A 54 -11.43 -9.05 -0.58
C GLN A 54 -11.07 -9.84 -1.87
N SER A 55 -11.29 -9.28 -3.05
CA SER A 55 -11.11 -9.94 -4.34
C SER A 55 -9.78 -9.66 -5.04
N ASN A 56 -8.95 -8.71 -4.59
CA ASN A 56 -7.91 -8.14 -5.44
C ASN A 56 -6.48 -8.36 -4.92
N GLN A 57 -5.63 -8.86 -5.83
CA GLN A 57 -4.18 -8.95 -5.64
C GLN A 57 -3.58 -7.58 -5.31
N ILE A 58 -2.74 -7.51 -4.30
CA ILE A 58 -1.99 -6.30 -3.99
C ILE A 58 -0.64 -6.35 -4.71
N GLY A 59 -0.60 -6.07 -6.01
CA GLY A 59 0.68 -5.99 -6.71
C GLY A 59 1.59 -4.95 -6.04
N LEU A 60 2.71 -5.38 -5.45
CA LEU A 60 3.56 -4.53 -4.60
C LEU A 60 4.66 -3.74 -5.34
N GLY A 61 4.70 -3.78 -6.67
CA GLY A 61 5.76 -3.12 -7.46
C GLY A 61 5.93 -1.61 -7.18
N TRP A 62 4.85 -0.93 -6.80
CA TRP A 62 4.86 0.51 -6.46
C TRP A 62 5.65 0.84 -5.19
N LEU A 63 5.89 -0.12 -4.29
CA LEU A 63 6.69 0.08 -3.08
C LEU A 63 8.13 0.51 -3.41
N SER A 64 8.67 0.06 -4.54
CA SER A 64 10.03 0.46 -4.98
C SER A 64 10.19 1.97 -5.17
N GLY A 65 9.09 2.70 -5.39
CA GLY A 65 9.07 4.16 -5.52
C GLY A 65 9.00 4.94 -4.20
N LEU A 66 8.97 4.26 -3.05
CA LEU A 66 8.80 4.88 -1.73
C LEU A 66 10.09 4.83 -0.88
N PRO A 67 11.16 5.54 -1.27
CA PRO A 67 12.48 5.41 -0.64
C PRO A 67 12.51 5.87 0.82
N SER A 68 11.59 6.75 1.23
CA SER A 68 11.55 7.34 2.57
C SER A 68 10.64 6.59 3.55
N LEU A 69 9.95 5.54 3.10
CA LEU A 69 8.90 4.88 3.87
C LEU A 69 9.50 4.19 5.11
N LYS A 70 8.96 4.52 6.29
CA LYS A 70 9.40 3.99 7.58
C LYS A 70 8.40 3.05 8.21
N TYR A 71 7.11 3.30 8.02
CA TYR A 71 6.04 2.46 8.54
C TYR A 71 5.15 2.01 7.39
N LEU A 72 4.91 0.70 7.32
CA LEU A 72 4.02 0.08 6.35
C LEU A 72 3.10 -0.93 7.05
N ASN A 73 1.79 -0.75 6.90
CA ASN A 73 0.79 -1.71 7.35
C ASN A 73 0.03 -2.28 6.14
N LEU A 74 0.15 -3.59 5.91
CA LEU A 74 -0.52 -4.34 4.85
C LEU A 74 -1.58 -5.30 5.41
N GLY A 75 -2.15 -5.00 6.58
CA GLY A 75 -3.12 -5.90 7.21
C GLY A 75 -4.30 -6.28 6.31
N GLY A 76 -4.71 -7.54 6.35
CA GLY A 76 -5.78 -8.06 5.49
C GLY A 76 -5.39 -8.22 4.01
N ALA A 77 -4.13 -8.00 3.63
CA ALA A 77 -3.64 -8.29 2.30
C ALA A 77 -3.54 -9.80 2.03
N ASP A 78 -3.93 -10.21 0.83
CA ASP A 78 -3.67 -11.55 0.27
C ASP A 78 -2.28 -11.56 -0.37
N LEU A 79 -1.27 -11.99 0.40
CA LEU A 79 0.12 -12.08 -0.04
C LEU A 79 0.41 -13.43 -0.72
N SER A 80 -0.46 -14.43 -0.51
CA SER A 80 -0.35 -15.76 -1.11
C SER A 80 -0.25 -15.74 -2.64
N LYS A 81 -0.92 -14.79 -3.29
CA LYS A 81 -0.94 -14.66 -4.76
C LYS A 81 0.32 -14.05 -5.36
N ASP A 82 1.07 -13.27 -4.57
CA ASP A 82 2.35 -12.69 -4.99
C ASP A 82 3.54 -13.63 -4.69
N GLY A 83 3.29 -14.81 -4.10
CA GLY A 83 4.33 -15.79 -3.79
C GLY A 83 5.46 -15.20 -2.93
N ALA A 84 6.72 -15.45 -3.27
CA ALA A 84 7.86 -14.85 -2.57
C ALA A 84 8.21 -13.43 -3.08
N TYR A 85 7.55 -12.91 -4.12
CA TYR A 85 7.91 -11.62 -4.73
C TYR A 85 7.57 -10.41 -3.85
N TRP A 86 6.61 -10.56 -2.93
CA TRP A 86 6.31 -9.50 -1.96
C TRP A 86 7.51 -9.24 -1.04
N LEU A 87 8.26 -10.27 -0.66
CA LEU A 87 9.47 -10.14 0.16
C LEU A 87 10.54 -9.33 -0.56
N GLU A 88 10.76 -9.58 -1.86
CA GLU A 88 11.70 -8.81 -2.65
C GLU A 88 11.30 -7.33 -2.73
N SER A 89 10.00 -7.04 -2.83
CA SER A 89 9.48 -5.67 -2.81
C SER A 89 9.74 -4.97 -1.46
N ILE A 90 9.53 -5.67 -0.35
CA ILE A 90 9.80 -5.15 1.00
C ILE A 90 11.30 -4.95 1.22
N ARG A 91 12.16 -5.84 0.72
CA ARG A 91 13.63 -5.72 0.84
C ARG A 91 14.20 -4.48 0.15
N MET A 92 13.48 -3.90 -0.82
CA MET A 92 13.88 -2.65 -1.47
C MET A 92 13.66 -1.42 -0.58
N LEU A 93 12.80 -1.51 0.44
CA LEU A 93 12.48 -0.42 1.35
C LEU A 93 13.54 -0.28 2.45
N ARG A 94 14.70 0.28 2.08
CA ARG A 94 15.85 0.43 3.00
C ARG A 94 15.58 1.31 4.22
N SER A 95 14.55 2.15 4.17
CA SER A 95 14.16 3.05 5.26
C SER A 95 13.12 2.45 6.22
N LEU A 96 12.63 1.24 5.94
CA LEU A 96 11.53 0.63 6.68
C LEU A 96 11.98 0.27 8.09
N VAL A 97 11.23 0.75 9.08
CA VAL A 97 11.44 0.53 10.52
C VAL A 97 10.38 -0.43 11.06
N GLU A 98 9.14 -0.30 10.58
CA GLU A 98 8.02 -1.09 11.06
C GLU A 98 7.19 -1.63 9.89
N LEU A 99 7.00 -2.95 9.91
CA LEU A 99 6.14 -3.68 8.99
C LEU A 99 5.04 -4.38 9.79
N ARG A 100 3.78 -4.14 9.44
CA ARG A 100 2.63 -4.82 10.02
C ARG A 100 1.91 -5.67 8.99
N LEU A 101 1.71 -6.95 9.33
CA LEU A 101 1.03 -7.95 8.51
C LEU A 101 -0.12 -8.67 9.27
N PRO A 102 -1.01 -7.96 10.00
CA PRO A 102 -2.07 -8.63 10.72
C PRO A 102 -3.11 -9.21 9.74
N ASN A 103 -3.58 -10.43 10.01
CA ASN A 103 -4.65 -11.07 9.21
C ASN A 103 -4.35 -11.16 7.70
N CYS A 104 -3.08 -11.28 7.31
CA CYS A 104 -2.70 -11.59 5.93
C CYS A 104 -2.94 -13.08 5.63
N ASN A 105 -3.27 -13.39 4.37
CA ASN A 105 -3.32 -14.75 3.82
C ASN A 105 -2.09 -15.06 2.97
#